data_AF-A0A7V3N651-F1
#
_entry.id   AF-A0A7V3N651-F1
#
_cell.length_a   1.000
_cell.length_b   1.000
_cell.length_c   1.000
_cell.angle_alpha   90.00
_cell.angle_beta   90.00
_cell.angle_gamma   90.00
#
_symmetry.space_group_name_H-M   'P 1'
#
loop_
_entity.id
_entity.type
_entity.pdbx_description
1 polymer ?
#
loop_
_entity_poly.entity_id
_entity_poly.type
_entity_poly.pdbx_seq_one_letter_code
_entity_poly.pdbx_strand_id
1 'polypeptide(L)'
;MPIYGEESLRNPHLDLSKESRIVALVDAVDGSDLLERNLSNWCSACVFLDPSGEPGGKILCAFVGLPSKRIYYASCLDDKSYVRVRGGTLPVAGTSEVKNL
;
A
#
# COMPACT_ATOMS: atom_id res chain seq x y z
N MET A 1 -6.73 8.73 -14.29
CA MET A 1 -6.05 7.78 -13.41
C MET A 1 -7.09 6.75 -12.97
N PRO A 2 -7.01 5.50 -13.44
CA PRO A 2 -7.84 4.41 -12.94
C PRO A 2 -7.55 4.10 -11.47
N ILE A 3 -8.58 3.65 -10.74
CA ILE A 3 -8.51 3.26 -9.34
C ILE A 3 -9.12 1.86 -9.24
N TYR A 4 -8.41 0.91 -8.64
CA TYR A 4 -8.88 -0.46 -8.46
C TYR A 4 -8.79 -0.84 -6.99
N GLY A 5 -9.93 -1.26 -6.42
CA GLY A 5 -9.99 -1.89 -5.10
C GLY A 5 -9.68 -3.39 -5.17
N GLU A 6 -9.32 -4.02 -4.05
CA GLU A 6 -9.30 -5.49 -3.91
C GLU A 6 -10.63 -6.10 -4.41
N GLU A 7 -11.75 -5.46 -4.10
CA GLU A 7 -13.08 -5.89 -4.48
C GLU A 7 -13.36 -5.75 -5.98
N SER A 8 -12.61 -4.89 -6.67
CA SER A 8 -12.65 -4.76 -8.12
C SER A 8 -11.95 -5.92 -8.83
N LEU A 9 -11.02 -6.61 -8.16
CA LEU A 9 -10.29 -7.77 -8.71
C LEU A 9 -11.20 -9.00 -8.89
N ARG A 10 -12.39 -9.01 -8.28
CA ARG A 10 -13.40 -10.04 -8.52
C ARG A 10 -14.01 -9.98 -9.92
N ASN A 11 -13.73 -8.92 -10.69
CA ASN A 11 -14.14 -8.81 -12.08
C ASN A 11 -13.20 -9.64 -12.98
N PRO A 12 -13.66 -10.76 -13.57
CA PRO A 12 -12.81 -11.61 -14.43
C PRO A 12 -12.39 -10.93 -15.74
N HIS A 13 -12.96 -9.76 -16.05
CA HIS A 13 -12.60 -8.96 -17.23
C HIS A 13 -11.61 -7.84 -16.92
N LEU A 14 -11.10 -7.75 -15.69
CA LEU A 14 -10.08 -6.78 -15.34
C LEU A 14 -8.71 -7.23 -15.89
N ASP A 15 -8.26 -6.57 -16.95
CA ASP A 15 -6.94 -6.78 -17.56
C ASP A 15 -6.13 -5.48 -17.49
N LEU A 16 -5.11 -5.46 -16.64
CA LEU A 16 -4.20 -4.33 -16.49
C LEU A 16 -2.98 -4.41 -17.41
N SER A 17 -2.82 -5.50 -18.19
CA SER A 17 -1.62 -5.71 -19.03
C SER A 17 -1.48 -4.68 -20.17
N LYS A 18 -2.59 -4.04 -20.54
CA LYS A 18 -2.65 -3.01 -21.59
C LYS A 18 -2.81 -1.60 -21.03
N GLU A 19 -2.83 -1.45 -19.71
CA GLU A 19 -2.94 -0.13 -19.10
C GLU A 19 -1.60 0.60 -19.21
N SER A 20 -1.65 1.89 -19.59
CA SER A 20 -0.47 2.72 -19.78
C SER A 20 -0.53 4.03 -18.98
N ARG A 21 -1.64 4.27 -18.28
CA ARG A 21 -1.82 5.40 -17.38
C ARG A 21 -1.35 5.01 -15.99
N ILE A 22 -1.01 6.01 -15.18
CA ILE A 22 -0.83 5.81 -13.74
C ILE A 22 -2.13 5.22 -13.17
N VAL A 23 -1.97 4.18 -12.35
CA VAL A 23 -3.03 3.44 -11.66
C VAL A 23 -2.86 3.58 -10.16
N ALA A 24 -3.98 3.71 -9.44
CA ALA A 24 -4.02 3.52 -8.00
C ALA A 24 -4.63 2.14 -7.67
N LEU A 25 -3.92 1.33 -6.92
CA LEU A 25 -4.43 0.11 -6.30
C LEU A 25 -4.76 0.42 -4.84
N VAL A 26 -5.95 0.05 -4.39
CA VAL A 26 -6.44 0.34 -3.05
C VAL A 26 -6.88 -0.96 -2.40
N ASP A 27 -6.43 -1.21 -1.18
CA ASP A 27 -7.05 -2.18 -0.30
C ASP A 27 -7.63 -1.39 0.89
N ALA A 28 -8.96 -1.35 0.96
CA ALA A 28 -9.62 -0.62 2.04
C ALA A 28 -9.34 -1.28 3.39
N VAL A 29 -9.26 -2.63 3.43
CA VAL A 29 -9.04 -3.43 4.64
C VAL A 29 -8.26 -4.70 4.29
N ASP A 30 -6.93 -4.61 4.40
CA ASP A 30 -6.06 -5.80 4.41
C ASP A 30 -6.07 -6.43 5.81
N GLY A 31 -6.42 -7.71 5.89
CA GLY A 31 -6.70 -8.41 7.15
C GLY A 31 -8.16 -8.24 7.62
N SER A 32 -9.13 -8.38 6.72
CA SER A 32 -10.56 -8.23 7.02
C SER A 32 -11.05 -9.14 8.15
N ASP A 33 -10.53 -10.36 8.27
CA ASP A 33 -10.85 -11.29 9.36
C ASP A 33 -10.39 -10.75 10.73
N LEU A 34 -9.26 -10.04 10.76
CA LEU A 34 -8.72 -9.40 11.96
C LEU A 34 -9.60 -8.21 12.34
N LEU A 35 -10.05 -7.43 11.36
CA LEU A 35 -11.02 -6.35 11.60
C LEU A 35 -12.34 -6.90 12.16
N GLU A 36 -12.91 -7.94 11.55
CA GLU A 36 -14.17 -8.57 12.01
C GLU A 36 -14.07 -9.10 13.45
N ARG A 37 -12.89 -9.57 13.83
CA ARG A 37 -12.59 -10.07 15.19
C ARG A 37 -12.18 -8.95 16.16
N ASN A 38 -12.30 -7.69 15.76
CA ASN A 38 -11.92 -6.52 16.55
C ASN A 38 -10.44 -6.53 17.01
N LEU A 39 -9.56 -7.13 16.20
CA LEU A 39 -8.12 -7.10 16.38
C LEU A 39 -7.54 -5.89 15.64
N SER A 40 -6.42 -5.34 16.14
CA SER A 40 -5.82 -4.12 15.57
C SER A 40 -4.73 -4.38 14.51
N ASN A 41 -4.58 -5.64 14.07
CA ASN A 41 -3.53 -6.10 13.18
C ASN A 41 -3.94 -6.06 11.70
N TRP A 42 -4.75 -5.08 11.30
CA TRP A 42 -5.17 -4.85 9.91
C TRP A 42 -4.66 -3.49 9.42
N CYS A 43 -4.73 -3.24 8.12
CA CYS A 43 -4.35 -1.94 7.55
C CYS A 43 -5.23 -1.54 6.35
N SER A 44 -5.13 -0.27 5.94
CA SER A 44 -5.59 0.19 4.63
C SER A 44 -4.38 0.54 3.78
N ALA A 45 -4.32 0.04 2.55
CA ALA A 45 -3.19 0.24 1.65
C ALA A 45 -3.60 1.00 0.39
N CYS A 46 -2.72 1.87 -0.11
CA CYS A 46 -2.88 2.54 -1.40
C CYS A 46 -1.52 2.60 -2.11
N VAL A 47 -1.46 2.11 -3.34
CA VAL A 47 -0.24 2.04 -4.15
C VAL A 47 -0.48 2.72 -5.49
N PHE A 48 0.34 3.71 -5.82
CA PHE A 48 0.37 4.33 -7.13
C PHE A 48 1.48 3.70 -7.95
N LEU A 49 1.15 3.26 -9.17
CA LEU A 49 2.12 2.67 -10.07
C LEU A 49 1.93 3.14 -11.51
N ASP A 50 3.03 3.20 -12.24
CA ASP A 50 3.07 3.41 -13.68
C ASP A 50 3.34 2.06 -14.37
N PRO A 51 2.34 1.42 -14.97
CA PRO A 51 2.51 0.13 -15.63
C PRO A 51 3.47 0.19 -16.83
N SER A 52 3.67 1.39 -17.41
CA SER A 52 4.56 1.63 -18.55
C SER A 52 6.03 1.79 -18.15
N GLY A 53 6.32 1.90 -16.85
CA GLY A 53 7.68 2.00 -16.33
C GLY A 53 8.51 0.72 -16.48
N GLU A 54 9.81 0.85 -16.25
CA GLU A 54 10.76 -0.26 -16.32
C GLU A 54 10.40 -1.41 -15.33
N PRO A 55 10.68 -2.67 -15.69
CA PRO A 55 10.48 -3.81 -14.79
C PRO A 55 11.15 -3.59 -13.42
N GLY A 56 10.39 -3.73 -12.34
CA GLY A 56 10.88 -3.50 -10.97
C GLY A 56 10.84 -2.03 -10.48
N GLY A 57 10.60 -1.06 -11.38
CA GLY A 57 10.50 0.37 -11.06
C GLY A 57 9.10 0.96 -11.20
N LYS A 58 8.07 0.10 -11.32
CA LYS A 58 6.71 0.54 -11.66
C LYS A 58 5.99 1.26 -10.52
N ILE A 59 6.35 1.00 -9.26
CA ILE A 59 5.69 1.62 -8.11
C ILE A 59 6.25 3.03 -7.92
N LEU A 60 5.38 4.04 -7.96
CA LEU A 60 5.73 5.45 -7.77
C LEU A 60 5.72 5.82 -6.29
N CYS A 61 4.69 5.38 -5.56
CA CYS A 61 4.59 5.53 -4.12
C CYS A 61 3.55 4.56 -3.52
N ALA A 62 3.69 4.31 -2.23
CA ALA A 62 2.78 3.48 -1.46
C ALA A 62 2.49 4.12 -0.09
N PHE A 63 1.28 3.93 0.41
CA PHE A 63 0.80 4.37 1.71
C PHE A 63 0.11 3.20 2.42
N VAL A 64 0.38 3.03 3.71
CA VAL A 64 -0.24 2.01 4.57
C VAL A 64 -0.68 2.67 5.87
N GLY A 65 -2.00 2.80 6.05
CA GLY A 65 -2.62 3.34 7.25
C GLY A 65 -2.96 2.25 8.25
N LEU A 66 -2.52 2.41 9.50
CA LEU A 66 -2.84 1.49 10.60
C LEU A 66 -3.90 2.07 11.54
N PRO A 67 -4.68 1.22 12.24
CA PRO A 67 -5.62 1.63 13.30
C PRO A 67 -4.94 2.42 14.42
N SER A 68 -3.64 2.19 14.63
CA SER A 68 -2.79 2.90 15.60
C SER A 68 -2.53 4.38 15.25
N LYS A 69 -3.16 4.93 14.19
CA LYS A 69 -2.99 6.30 13.70
C LYS A 69 -1.58 6.57 13.13
N ARG A 70 -0.89 5.50 12.73
CA ARG A 70 0.38 5.54 12.01
C ARG A 70 0.11 5.35 10.53
N ILE A 71 0.74 6.16 9.69
CA ILE A 71 0.68 6.02 8.24
C ILE A 71 2.11 5.81 7.75
N TYR A 72 2.40 4.62 7.27
CA TYR A 72 3.67 4.29 6.64
C TYR A 72 3.59 4.70 5.18
N TYR A 73 4.68 5.21 4.62
CA TYR A 73 4.75 5.51 3.19
C TYR A 73 6.17 5.44 2.65
N ALA A 74 6.27 5.23 1.34
CA ALA A 74 7.52 5.25 0.59
C ALA A 74 7.24 5.77 -0.83
N SER A 75 8.25 6.36 -1.47
CA SER A 75 8.21 6.79 -2.87
C SER A 75 9.46 6.35 -3.60
N CYS A 76 9.37 6.11 -4.90
CA CYS A 76 10.51 5.76 -5.75
C CYS A 76 11.56 6.87 -5.88
N LEU A 77 11.26 8.09 -5.42
CA LEU A 77 12.19 9.21 -5.40
C LEU A 77 13.08 9.23 -4.14
N ASP A 78 12.70 8.50 -3.10
CA ASP A 78 13.39 8.47 -1.83
C ASP A 78 14.03 7.09 -1.60
N ASP A 79 15.23 7.08 -1.01
CA ASP A 79 15.94 5.85 -0.63
C ASP A 79 15.45 5.28 0.72
N LYS A 80 14.46 5.93 1.33
CA LYS A 80 13.94 5.63 2.67
C LYS A 80 12.42 5.51 2.65
N SER A 81 11.92 4.83 3.66
CA SER A 81 10.51 4.83 4.02
C SER A 81 10.28 5.67 5.28
N TYR A 82 9.04 6.10 5.46
CA TYR A 82 8.65 7.04 6.51
C TYR A 82 7.41 6.56 7.23
N VAL A 83 7.26 7.00 8.47
CA VAL A 83 6.03 6.90 9.23
C VAL A 83 5.56 8.31 9.62
N ARG A 84 4.33 8.64 9.23
CA ARG A 84 3.62 9.83 9.65
C ARG A 84 2.82 9.51 10.91
N VAL A 85 3.00 10.34 11.92
CA VAL A 85 2.18 10.41 13.13
C VAL A 85 1.70 11.84 13.33
N ARG A 86 0.75 12.07 14.24
CA ARG A 86 0.20 13.42 14.49
C ARG A 86 1.28 14.46 14.84
N GLY A 87 2.37 14.03 15.46
CA GLY A 87 3.49 14.90 15.88
C GLY A 87 4.57 15.14 14.83
N GLY A 88 4.49 14.52 13.64
CA GLY A 88 5.51 14.68 12.60
C GLY A 88 5.74 13.45 11.76
N THR A 89 6.80 13.51 10.96
CA THR A 89 7.25 12.41 10.09
C THR A 89 8.61 11.93 10.57
N LEU A 90 8.77 10.62 10.67
CA LEU A 90 10.03 9.98 11.06
C LEU A 90 10.45 8.99 9.97
N PRO A 91 11.75 8.86 9.66
CA PRO A 91 12.22 7.75 8.83
C PRO A 91 11.97 6.43 9.56
N VAL A 92 11.58 5.40 8.83
CA VAL A 92 11.51 4.04 9.35
C VAL A 92 12.93 3.47 9.29
N ALA A 93 13.49 3.11 10.45
CA ALA A 93 14.80 2.48 10.52
C ALA A 93 14.64 0.96 10.68
N GLY A 94 15.24 0.21 9.75
CA GLY A 94 15.46 -1.25 9.86
C GLY A 94 14.34 -2.13 9.30
N THR A 95 14.73 -3.35 8.92
CA THR A 95 13.82 -4.48 8.74
C THR A 95 13.20 -4.81 10.09
N SER A 96 11.86 -4.77 10.21
CA SER A 96 11.23 -5.47 11.33
C SER A 96 11.59 -6.94 11.18
N GLU A 97 12.44 -7.46 12.06
CA GLU A 97 12.60 -8.90 12.20
C GLU A 97 11.21 -9.44 12.53
N VAL A 98 10.57 -10.08 11.55
CA VAL A 98 9.43 -10.94 11.80
C VAL A 98 9.98 -12.05 12.68
N LYS A 99 9.89 -11.88 14.00
CA LYS A 99 10.13 -12.96 14.93
C LYS A 99 8.99 -13.94 14.70
N ASN A 100 9.31 -15.05 14.04
CA ASN A 100 8.42 -16.18 13.95
C ASN A 100 7.88 -16.48 15.36
N LEU A 101 6.56 -16.39 15.51
CA LEU A 101 5.84 -16.84 16.71
C LEU A 101 5.88 -18.37 16.79
#